data_AF-A0A1M3FW74-F1
#
_entry.id   AF-A0A1M3FW74-F1
#
_cell.length_a   1.000
_cell.length_b   1.000
_cell.length_c   1.000
_cell.angle_alpha   90.00
_cell.angle_beta   90.00
_cell.angle_gamma   90.00
#
_symmetry.space_group_name_H-M   'P 1'
#
loop_
_entity.id
_entity.type
_entity.pdbx_description
1 polymer ?
#
loop_
_entity_poly.entity_id
_entity_poly.type
_entity_poly.pdbx_seq_one_letter_code
_entity_poly.pdbx_strand_id
1 'polypeptide(L)'
;MTDKSMDKTDIINLLEDAGWYQGRSIDIEYIISELSMEGYVINNQKIKDLLKEYWNMNIEFKTPDGYLSNIRLNTEVAKDVDKISIDKISQAIHDNLLPVGTIHEDSALLLLSDSGKFYMITDNNVFKFRDNFFDTLKAIIYQDNITRFHFNKK
;
A
#
# COMPACT_ATOMS: atom_id res chain seq x y z
N MET A 1 -17.85 -16.97 21.22
CA MET A 1 -16.95 -16.46 20.17
C MET A 1 -17.15 -14.95 20.14
N THR A 2 -16.26 -14.22 20.81
CA THR A 2 -16.29 -12.75 20.81
C THR A 2 -15.88 -12.26 19.43
N ASP A 3 -16.83 -11.60 18.77
CA ASP A 3 -16.59 -10.71 17.64
C ASP A 3 -15.60 -9.63 18.09
N LYS A 4 -14.31 -9.84 17.85
CA LYS A 4 -13.29 -8.81 18.04
C LYS A 4 -13.34 -7.93 16.80
N SER A 5 -14.35 -7.08 16.71
CA SER A 5 -14.24 -5.88 15.88
C SER A 5 -13.15 -5.01 16.52
N MET A 6 -11.94 -5.16 16.02
CA MET A 6 -10.78 -4.43 16.51
C MET A 6 -10.92 -2.98 16.02
N ASP A 7 -10.81 -2.03 16.95
CA ASP A 7 -11.20 -0.62 16.75
C ASP A 7 -10.06 0.13 16.05
N LYS A 8 -10.34 1.31 15.49
CA LYS A 8 -9.33 2.21 14.89
C LYS A 8 -8.09 2.39 15.79
N THR A 9 -8.29 2.34 17.11
CA THR A 9 -7.26 2.37 18.15
C THR A 9 -6.20 1.29 17.98
N ASP A 10 -6.56 0.07 17.57
CA ASP A 10 -5.59 -1.02 17.42
C ASP A 10 -4.69 -0.81 16.20
N ILE A 11 -5.23 -0.26 15.11
CA ILE A 11 -4.41 0.12 13.94
C ILE A 11 -3.47 1.27 14.30
N ILE A 12 -3.94 2.23 15.10
CA ILE A 12 -3.08 3.33 15.58
C ILE A 12 -1.93 2.78 16.42
N ASN A 13 -2.18 1.85 17.35
CA ASN A 13 -1.11 1.24 18.14
C ASN A 13 -0.07 0.56 17.24
N LEU A 14 -0.50 -0.19 16.22
CA LEU A 14 0.42 -0.82 15.25
C LEU A 14 1.24 0.21 14.47
N LEU A 15 0.63 1.35 14.11
CA LEU A 15 1.34 2.45 13.46
C LEU A 15 2.35 3.10 14.41
N GLU A 16 1.98 3.35 15.66
CA GLU A 16 2.86 3.93 16.68
C GLU A 16 4.05 3.00 16.98
N ASP A 17 3.81 1.69 17.08
CA ASP A 17 4.86 0.66 17.21
C ASP A 17 5.80 0.66 16.00
N ALA A 18 5.28 0.96 14.80
CA ALA A 18 6.05 1.14 13.57
C ALA A 18 6.75 2.51 13.46
N GLY A 19 6.63 3.37 14.48
CA GLY A 19 7.27 4.69 14.54
C GLY A 19 6.45 5.85 13.99
N TRP A 20 5.15 5.66 13.76
CA TRP A 20 4.23 6.76 13.46
C TRP A 20 3.94 7.61 14.71
N TYR A 21 3.62 8.87 14.50
CA TYR A 21 3.09 9.78 15.50
C TYR A 21 2.24 10.84 14.82
N GLN A 22 1.28 11.43 15.55
CA GLN A 22 0.42 12.47 14.99
C GLN A 22 1.24 13.67 14.51
N GLY A 23 1.04 14.07 13.25
CA GLY A 23 1.78 15.18 12.63
C GLY A 23 3.15 14.79 12.08
N ARG A 24 3.47 13.49 12.00
CA ARG A 24 4.66 12.99 11.30
C ARG A 24 4.71 13.56 9.88
N SER A 25 5.87 14.10 9.53
CA SER A 25 6.14 14.66 8.20
C SER A 25 7.61 14.50 7.89
N ILE A 26 7.94 13.49 7.08
CA ILE A 26 9.32 13.27 6.62
C ILE A 26 9.60 14.06 5.34
N ASP A 27 10.87 14.30 5.06
CA ASP A 27 11.28 14.76 3.73
C ASP A 27 11.09 13.63 2.71
N ILE A 28 10.48 13.97 1.57
CA ILE A 28 10.16 13.03 0.49
C ILE A 28 10.83 13.36 -0.83
N GLU A 29 11.71 14.35 -0.90
CA GLU A 29 12.38 14.73 -2.15
C GLU A 29 13.19 13.55 -2.73
N TYR A 30 13.92 12.84 -1.88
CA TYR A 30 14.65 11.63 -2.28
C TYR A 30 13.72 10.54 -2.84
N ILE A 31 12.59 10.30 -2.18
CA ILE A 31 11.60 9.28 -2.56
C ILE A 31 10.98 9.61 -3.91
N ILE A 32 10.60 10.87 -4.12
CA ILE A 32 10.09 11.35 -5.41
C ILE A 32 11.15 11.19 -6.50
N SER A 33 12.40 11.51 -6.19
CA SER A 33 13.51 11.36 -7.14
C SER A 33 13.72 9.89 -7.53
N GLU A 34 13.69 8.96 -6.58
CA GLU A 34 13.81 7.53 -6.86
C GLU A 34 12.69 7.04 -7.78
N LEU A 35 11.43 7.35 -7.45
CA LEU A 35 10.30 6.98 -8.29
C LEU A 35 10.40 7.57 -9.70
N SER A 36 10.86 8.82 -9.80
CA SER A 36 11.03 9.48 -11.09
C SER A 36 12.10 8.80 -11.94
N MET A 37 13.17 8.25 -11.35
CA MET A 37 14.18 7.48 -12.08
C MET A 37 13.60 6.17 -12.63
N GLU A 38 12.68 5.55 -11.89
CA GLU A 38 11.93 4.36 -12.33
C GLU A 38 10.75 4.69 -13.27
N GLY A 39 10.60 5.95 -13.68
CA GLY A 39 9.57 6.39 -14.64
C GLY A 39 8.19 6.64 -14.04
N TYR A 40 8.09 6.79 -12.72
CA TYR A 40 6.87 7.16 -12.02
C TYR A 40 6.87 8.66 -11.66
N VAL A 41 5.81 9.38 -12.03
CA VAL A 41 5.73 10.83 -11.81
C VAL A 41 4.67 11.14 -10.74
N ILE A 42 5.08 11.74 -9.63
CA ILE A 42 4.16 12.15 -8.54
C ILE A 42 3.86 13.65 -8.64
N ASN A 43 2.73 13.99 -9.24
CA ASN A 43 2.24 15.37 -9.32
C ASN A 43 1.15 15.69 -8.28
N ASN A 44 0.52 14.67 -7.71
CA ASN A 44 -0.62 14.85 -6.82
C ASN A 44 -0.20 15.16 -5.37
N GLN A 45 -0.69 16.27 -4.82
CA GLN A 45 -0.39 16.69 -3.46
C GLN A 45 -0.87 15.69 -2.40
N LYS A 46 -2.03 15.05 -2.59
CA LYS A 46 -2.55 14.06 -1.63
C LYS A 46 -1.61 12.87 -1.47
N ILE A 47 -0.97 12.46 -2.57
CA ILE A 47 0.00 11.37 -2.57
C ILE A 47 1.26 11.80 -1.83
N LYS A 48 1.75 13.03 -2.10
CA LYS A 48 2.87 13.61 -1.36
C LYS A 48 2.61 13.69 0.14
N ASP A 49 1.42 14.11 0.55
CA ASP A 49 1.05 14.21 1.96
C ASP A 49 1.01 12.82 2.62
N LEU A 50 0.47 11.81 1.93
CA LEU A 50 0.47 10.42 2.39
C LEU A 50 1.90 9.87 2.56
N LEU A 51 2.79 10.13 1.60
CA LEU A 51 4.19 9.73 1.70
C LEU A 51 4.86 10.43 2.89
N LYS A 52 4.68 11.75 3.05
CA LYS A 52 5.25 12.49 4.19
C LYS A 52 4.83 11.89 5.53
N GLU A 53 3.57 11.48 5.64
CA GLU A 53 3.02 10.99 6.90
C GLU A 53 3.36 9.52 7.15
N TYR A 54 3.26 8.66 6.13
CA TYR A 54 3.26 7.20 6.34
C TYR A 54 4.50 6.46 5.85
N TRP A 55 5.41 7.13 5.14
CA TRP A 55 6.48 6.44 4.45
C TRP A 55 7.60 5.89 5.33
N ASN A 56 8.34 4.90 4.84
CA ASN A 56 9.44 4.22 5.53
C ASN A 56 9.01 3.58 6.85
N MET A 57 7.85 2.92 6.81
CA MET A 57 7.31 2.16 7.94
C MET A 57 7.30 0.67 7.64
N ASN A 58 7.57 -0.12 8.68
CA ASN A 58 7.37 -1.56 8.70
C ASN A 58 6.34 -1.87 9.79
N ILE A 59 5.11 -2.14 9.38
CA ILE A 59 3.99 -2.37 10.28
C ILE A 59 3.88 -3.88 10.48
N GLU A 60 4.28 -4.37 11.65
CA GLU A 60 4.22 -5.78 12.01
C GLU A 60 2.92 -6.10 12.72
N PHE A 61 2.26 -7.20 12.35
CA PHE A 61 0.99 -7.60 12.95
C PHE A 61 0.82 -9.12 12.96
N LYS A 62 -0.17 -9.60 13.72
CA LYS A 62 -0.63 -10.98 13.66
C LYS A 62 -1.91 -11.06 12.84
N THR A 63 -1.90 -11.94 11.85
CA THR A 63 -3.08 -12.32 11.06
C THR A 63 -4.12 -13.05 11.93
N PRO A 64 -5.40 -13.13 11.51
CA PRO A 64 -6.45 -13.78 12.29
C PRO A 64 -6.20 -15.26 12.62
N ASP A 65 -5.44 -15.97 11.78
CA ASP A 65 -5.00 -17.34 11.97
C ASP A 65 -3.70 -17.47 12.80
N GLY A 66 -3.13 -16.33 13.23
CA GLY A 66 -2.07 -16.26 14.24
C GLY A 66 -0.65 -16.17 13.68
N TYR A 67 -0.47 -16.11 12.37
CA TYR A 67 0.85 -15.91 11.75
C TYR A 67 1.31 -14.46 11.87
N LEU A 68 2.61 -14.28 12.12
CA LEU A 68 3.25 -12.98 12.02
C LEU A 68 3.31 -12.55 10.57
N SER A 69 3.10 -11.25 10.34
CA SER A 69 3.17 -10.67 9.03
C SER A 69 3.49 -9.19 9.10
N ASN A 70 3.73 -8.58 7.94
CA ASN A 70 4.07 -7.17 7.85
C ASN A 70 3.52 -6.47 6.61
N ILE A 71 3.42 -5.15 6.70
CA ILE A 71 3.28 -4.22 5.58
C ILE A 71 4.51 -3.32 5.61
N ARG A 72 5.29 -3.30 4.52
CA ARG A 72 6.47 -2.44 4.41
C ARG A 72 6.22 -1.36 3.38
N LEU A 73 6.22 -0.09 3.81
CA LEU A 73 6.05 1.07 2.93
C LEU A 73 7.41 1.59 2.48
N ASN A 74 7.79 1.30 1.23
CA ASN A 74 9.06 1.71 0.63
C ASN A 74 8.96 1.80 -0.91
N THR A 75 9.91 2.50 -1.52
CA THR A 75 9.98 2.76 -2.97
C THR A 75 10.96 1.83 -3.64
N GLU A 76 11.80 1.16 -2.86
CA GLU A 76 12.80 0.22 -3.37
C GLU A 76 12.13 -0.87 -4.20
N VAL A 77 10.92 -1.28 -3.80
CA VAL A 77 10.10 -2.23 -4.56
C VAL A 77 9.83 -1.79 -6.01
N ALA A 78 9.84 -0.49 -6.32
CA ALA A 78 9.67 0.00 -7.68
C ALA A 78 10.79 -0.44 -8.62
N LYS A 79 11.99 -0.74 -8.11
CA LYS A 79 13.16 -1.21 -8.86
C LYS A 79 13.03 -2.68 -9.29
N ASP A 80 12.27 -3.46 -8.52
CA ASP A 80 12.14 -4.91 -8.69
C ASP A 80 10.88 -5.31 -9.46
N VAL A 81 10.01 -4.34 -9.79
CA VAL A 81 8.71 -4.58 -10.43
C VAL A 81 8.75 -4.25 -11.92
N ASP A 82 8.17 -5.13 -12.74
CA ASP A 82 7.96 -4.86 -14.16
C ASP A 82 6.97 -3.71 -14.38
N LYS A 83 7.50 -2.53 -14.72
CA LYS A 83 6.71 -1.33 -15.02
C LYS A 83 5.68 -1.56 -16.12
N ILE A 84 5.96 -2.40 -17.12
CA ILE A 84 5.00 -2.69 -18.21
C ILE A 84 3.72 -3.32 -17.65
N SER A 85 3.86 -4.21 -16.66
CA SER A 85 2.73 -4.84 -15.98
C SER A 85 1.92 -3.82 -15.18
N ILE A 86 2.58 -2.87 -14.49
CA ILE A 86 1.90 -1.78 -13.76
C ILE A 86 1.18 -0.83 -14.72
N ASP A 87 1.80 -0.48 -15.84
CA ASP A 87 1.22 0.42 -16.85
C ASP A 87 -0.05 -0.20 -17.48
N LYS A 88 -0.05 -1.51 -17.75
CA LYS A 88 -1.25 -2.23 -18.25
C LYS A 88 -2.42 -2.15 -17.27
N ILE A 89 -2.15 -2.30 -15.97
CA ILE A 89 -3.19 -2.21 -14.95
C ILE A 89 -3.67 -0.76 -14.84
N SER A 90 -2.74 0.21 -14.82
CA SER A 90 -3.04 1.64 -14.80
C SER A 90 -3.97 2.05 -15.95
N GLN A 91 -3.69 1.54 -17.16
CA GLN A 91 -4.56 1.75 -18.33
C GLN A 91 -5.95 1.14 -18.14
N ALA A 92 -6.04 -0.07 -17.58
CA ALA A 92 -7.31 -0.77 -17.37
C ALA A 92 -8.18 -0.08 -16.29
N ILE A 93 -7.58 0.54 -15.27
CA ILE A 93 -8.31 1.26 -14.22
C ILE A 93 -8.50 2.75 -14.53
N HIS A 94 -7.87 3.26 -15.61
CA HIS A 94 -7.84 4.68 -15.97
C HIS A 94 -7.31 5.59 -14.84
N ASP A 95 -6.26 5.12 -14.15
CA ASP A 95 -5.63 5.82 -13.02
C ASP A 95 -4.16 5.39 -12.92
N ASN A 96 -3.24 6.32 -12.66
CA ASN A 96 -1.82 5.99 -12.58
C ASN A 96 -1.55 5.24 -11.28
N LEU A 97 -0.72 4.20 -11.33
CA LEU A 97 -0.32 3.42 -10.17
C LEU A 97 1.15 3.63 -9.81
N LEU A 98 1.40 3.73 -8.51
CA LEU A 98 2.71 3.88 -7.90
C LEU A 98 2.98 2.68 -6.99
N PRO A 99 4.10 1.97 -7.17
CA PRO A 99 4.58 1.02 -6.18
C PRO A 99 4.92 1.74 -4.88
N VAL A 100 4.29 1.34 -3.78
CA VAL A 100 4.44 2.01 -2.47
C VAL A 100 4.86 1.07 -1.36
N GLY A 101 5.01 -0.22 -1.64
CA GLY A 101 5.47 -1.16 -0.64
C GLY A 101 5.08 -2.60 -0.94
N THR A 102 5.18 -3.42 0.10
CA THR A 102 4.88 -4.84 0.05
C THR A 102 4.06 -5.29 1.26
N ILE A 103 3.46 -6.47 1.13
CA ILE A 103 2.68 -7.14 2.18
C ILE A 103 3.18 -8.59 2.29
N HIS A 104 3.12 -9.15 3.49
CA HIS A 104 3.36 -10.57 3.76
C HIS A 104 4.76 -11.01 3.31
N GLU A 105 5.81 -10.45 3.92
CA GLU A 105 7.20 -10.80 3.61
C GLU A 105 7.51 -10.72 2.10
N ASP A 106 7.11 -9.60 1.49
CA ASP A 106 7.35 -9.32 0.06
C ASP A 106 6.59 -10.23 -0.93
N SER A 107 5.64 -11.04 -0.47
CA SER A 107 4.84 -11.93 -1.33
C SER A 107 3.73 -11.20 -2.12
N ALA A 108 3.39 -9.97 -1.75
CA ALA A 108 2.45 -9.14 -2.49
C ALA A 108 2.93 -7.70 -2.61
N LEU A 109 2.68 -7.09 -3.77
CA LEU A 109 3.00 -5.69 -4.06
C LEU A 109 1.83 -4.79 -3.68
N LEU A 110 2.10 -3.74 -2.92
CA LEU A 110 1.14 -2.69 -2.59
C LEU A 110 1.33 -1.50 -3.55
N LEU A 111 0.24 -1.08 -4.17
CA LEU A 111 0.19 0.04 -5.10
C LEU A 111 -0.76 1.13 -4.58
N LEU A 112 -0.43 2.38 -4.89
CA LEU A 112 -1.25 3.55 -4.63
C LEU A 112 -1.55 4.26 -5.94
N SER A 113 -2.82 4.56 -6.20
CA SER A 113 -3.22 5.30 -7.38
C SER A 113 -3.24 6.81 -7.15
N ASP A 114 -3.17 7.59 -8.23
CA ASP A 114 -3.29 9.06 -8.14
C ASP A 114 -4.63 9.50 -7.53
N SER A 115 -5.71 8.72 -7.68
CA SER A 115 -6.98 9.01 -6.98
C SER A 115 -6.98 8.67 -5.48
N GLY A 116 -5.88 8.15 -4.94
CA GLY A 116 -5.70 7.80 -3.53
C GLY A 116 -6.19 6.40 -3.15
N LYS A 117 -6.42 5.53 -4.14
CA LYS A 117 -6.91 4.16 -3.91
C LYS A 117 -5.73 3.21 -3.83
N PHE A 118 -5.86 2.20 -2.97
CA PHE A 118 -4.85 1.17 -2.86
C PHE A 118 -5.22 -0.09 -3.65
N TYR A 119 -4.20 -0.76 -4.17
CA TYR A 119 -4.32 -2.02 -4.88
C TYR A 119 -3.24 -3.00 -4.41
N MET A 120 -3.56 -4.29 -4.44
CA MET A 120 -2.60 -5.37 -4.24
C MET A 120 -2.38 -6.10 -5.55
N ILE A 121 -1.12 -6.41 -5.85
CA ILE A 121 -0.79 -7.41 -6.86
C ILE A 121 -0.18 -8.62 -6.16
N THR A 122 -0.72 -9.78 -6.45
CA THR A 122 -0.07 -11.07 -6.21
C THR A 122 0.23 -11.72 -7.57
N ASP A 123 1.00 -12.82 -7.60
CA ASP A 123 1.48 -13.49 -8.82
C ASP A 123 0.51 -13.51 -10.01
N ASN A 124 -0.78 -13.73 -9.75
CA ASN A 124 -1.80 -13.89 -10.78
C ASN A 124 -2.97 -12.92 -10.69
N ASN A 125 -3.04 -12.08 -9.66
CA ASN A 125 -4.26 -11.35 -9.33
C ASN A 125 -3.98 -9.90 -8.94
N VAL A 126 -4.90 -9.03 -9.33
CA VAL A 126 -4.97 -7.67 -8.85
C VAL A 126 -6.21 -7.56 -7.97
N PHE A 127 -6.06 -6.98 -6.79
CA PHE A 127 -7.15 -6.71 -5.88
C PHE A 127 -7.24 -5.22 -5.64
N LYS A 128 -8.45 -4.67 -5.68
CA LYS A 128 -8.69 -3.29 -5.26
C LYS A 128 -9.00 -3.30 -3.77
N PHE A 129 -8.28 -2.49 -3.00
CA PHE A 129 -8.61 -2.20 -1.61
C PHE A 129 -9.63 -1.05 -1.52
N ARG A 130 -9.71 -0.43 -0.34
CA ARG A 130 -10.61 0.68 -0.03
C ARG A 130 -9.99 2.01 -0.50
N ASP A 131 -10.79 3.08 -0.43
CA ASP A 131 -10.43 4.38 -1.00
C ASP A 131 -9.59 5.26 -0.05
N ASN A 132 -9.11 4.72 1.09
CA ASN A 132 -8.18 5.40 1.99
C ASN A 132 -7.20 4.44 2.68
N PHE A 133 -6.16 5.01 3.28
CA PHE A 133 -5.05 4.27 3.88
C PHE A 133 -5.46 3.41 5.09
N PHE A 134 -6.20 3.97 6.06
CA PHE A 134 -6.61 3.24 7.26
C PHE A 134 -7.51 2.05 6.93
N ASP A 135 -8.49 2.22 6.04
CA ASP A 135 -9.36 1.14 5.62
C ASP A 135 -8.61 0.08 4.81
N THR A 136 -7.53 0.46 4.13
CA THR A 136 -6.63 -0.48 3.44
C THR A 136 -5.84 -1.31 4.46
N LEU A 137 -5.23 -0.68 5.47
CA LEU A 137 -4.55 -1.39 6.55
C LEU A 137 -5.50 -2.36 7.24
N LYS A 138 -6.72 -1.91 7.55
CA LYS A 138 -7.77 -2.75 8.12
C LYS A 138 -8.04 -3.96 7.23
N ALA A 139 -8.26 -3.74 5.94
CA ALA A 139 -8.54 -4.83 5.00
C ALA A 139 -7.42 -5.87 4.94
N ILE A 140 -6.16 -5.43 4.97
CA ILE A 140 -4.99 -6.32 4.95
C ILE A 140 -4.86 -7.10 6.27
N ILE A 141 -4.87 -6.39 7.41
CA ILE A 141 -4.59 -6.95 8.73
C ILE A 141 -5.66 -7.98 9.14
N TYR A 142 -6.93 -7.68 8.87
CA TYR A 142 -8.05 -8.54 9.25
C TYR A 142 -8.48 -9.51 8.16
N GLN A 143 -7.83 -9.47 6.99
CA GLN A 143 -8.22 -10.26 5.82
C GLN A 143 -9.72 -10.04 5.46
N ASP A 144 -10.21 -8.81 5.64
CA ASP A 144 -11.59 -8.45 5.28
C ASP A 144 -11.79 -8.54 3.76
N ASN A 145 -13.04 -8.70 3.33
CA ASN A 145 -13.41 -8.84 1.92
C ASN A 145 -12.72 -7.80 1.00
N ILE A 146 -11.72 -8.27 0.25
CA ILE A 146 -11.07 -7.57 -0.86
C ILE A 146 -11.75 -7.95 -2.18
N THR A 147 -11.94 -6.98 -3.06
CA THR A 147 -12.57 -7.24 -4.36
C THR A 147 -11.50 -7.54 -5.39
N ARG A 148 -11.56 -8.75 -5.98
CA ARG A 148 -10.70 -9.11 -7.11
C ARG A 148 -11.02 -8.20 -8.29
N PHE A 149 -10.01 -7.51 -8.79
CA PHE A 149 -10.11 -6.70 -9.98
C PHE A 149 -9.85 -7.57 -11.20
N HIS A 150 -10.87 -7.74 -12.04
CA HIS A 150 -10.76 -8.48 -13.29
C HIS A 150 -10.44 -7.50 -14.41
N PHE A 151 -9.27 -7.66 -15.02
CA PHE A 151 -8.91 -6.98 -16.26
C PHE A 151 -8.41 -8.02 -17.27
N ASN A 152 -8.74 -7.79 -18.53
CA ASN A 152 -8.33 -8.69 -19.59
C ASN A 152 -6.84 -8.48 -19.87
N LYS A 153 -6.00 -9.48 -19.53
CA LYS A 153 -4.63 -9.59 -20.01
C LYS A 153 -4.69 -9.87 -21.53
N LYS A 154 -4.84 -8.84 -22.35
CA LYS A 154 -4.58 -8.93 -23.80
C LYS A 154 -3.10 -8.66 -24.07
#